data_AF-U6CZG1-F1
#
_entry.id   AF-U6CZG1-F1
#
_cell.length_a   1.000
_cell.length_b   1.000
_cell.length_c   1.000
_cell.angle_alpha   90.00
_cell.angle_beta   90.00
_cell.angle_gamma   90.00
#
_symmetry.space_group_name_H-M   'P 1'
#
loop_
_entity.id
_entity.type
_entity.pdbx_description
1 polymer ?
#
loop_
_entity_poly.entity_id
_entity_poly.type
_entity_poly.pdbx_seq_one_letter_code
_entity_poly.pdbx_strand_id
1 'polypeptide(L)'
;MEPAFGEVNQLGGVFVNGRPLPNAIRLRIVELAQLGIRPCDISRQLRVSHGCVSKILARYNETGSILPGAIGGSKPRVTTPTVVKHIRTYKQRDPGIFAWEIRDRLLADGVCDKYNVPSVSSISRILRNKIGNLAQQGHYDSYKQHQPAPQPALPYNHIYSYPSPITAAAAKVPTPPGVP
;
A
#
# COMPACT_ATOMS: atom_id res chain seq x y z
N MET A 1 8.83 -20.25 0.29
CA MET A 1 8.82 -18.80 0.02
C MET A 1 9.51 -18.64 -1.32
N GLU A 2 8.72 -18.54 -2.40
CA GLU A 2 9.22 -18.56 -3.78
C GLU A 2 10.12 -17.34 -4.07
N PRO A 3 11.28 -17.51 -4.71
CA PRO A 3 12.12 -16.39 -5.12
C PRO A 3 11.41 -15.60 -6.23
N ALA A 4 11.30 -14.28 -6.07
CA ALA A 4 10.82 -13.42 -7.15
C ALA A 4 11.79 -13.53 -8.34
N PHE A 5 11.41 -14.27 -9.38
CA PHE A 5 12.19 -14.41 -10.61
C PHE A 5 12.36 -13.04 -11.27
N GLY A 6 13.52 -12.42 -11.06
CA GLY A 6 13.94 -11.24 -11.81
C GLY A 6 14.57 -11.66 -13.13
N GLU A 7 14.18 -10.97 -14.21
CA GLU A 7 14.82 -11.11 -15.51
C GLU A 7 16.16 -10.37 -15.51
N VAL A 8 17.10 -10.81 -16.37
CA VAL A 8 18.40 -10.17 -16.53
C VAL A 8 18.41 -9.41 -17.85
N ASN A 9 18.74 -8.13 -17.80
CA ASN A 9 18.87 -7.30 -19.01
C ASN A 9 20.22 -7.54 -19.72
N GLN A 10 20.41 -6.93 -20.90
CA GLN A 10 21.65 -7.06 -21.69
C GLN A 10 22.92 -6.55 -20.99
N LEU A 11 22.78 -5.73 -19.95
CA LEU A 11 23.88 -5.23 -19.13
C LEU A 11 24.17 -6.12 -17.92
N GLY A 12 23.45 -7.25 -17.77
CA GLY A 12 23.60 -8.18 -16.65
C GLY A 12 22.96 -7.69 -15.35
N GLY A 13 22.01 -6.74 -15.43
CA GLY A 13 21.27 -6.22 -14.27
C GLY A 13 19.91 -6.88 -14.11
N VAL A 14 19.53 -7.17 -12.87
CA VAL A 14 18.26 -7.83 -12.52
C VAL A 14 17.13 -6.81 -12.46
N PHE A 15 15.99 -7.13 -13.08
CA PHE A 15 14.78 -6.30 -13.04
C PHE A 15 13.52 -7.15 -13.03
N VAL A 16 12.38 -6.53 -12.70
CA VAL A 16 11.07 -7.19 -12.73
C VAL A 16 10.17 -6.43 -13.68
N ASN A 17 9.68 -7.10 -14.73
CA ASN A 17 8.79 -6.51 -15.72
C ASN A 17 7.53 -5.92 -15.06
N GLY A 18 7.15 -4.72 -15.49
CA GLY A 18 5.99 -3.99 -14.96
C GLY A 18 6.16 -3.39 -13.56
N ARG A 19 7.31 -3.59 -12.89
CA ARG A 19 7.60 -3.00 -11.57
C ARG A 19 8.62 -1.86 -11.68
N PRO A 20 8.50 -0.81 -10.85
CA PRO A 20 9.50 0.25 -10.80
C PRO A 20 10.83 -0.28 -10.27
N LEU A 21 11.92 0.31 -10.72
CA LEU A 21 13.27 0.01 -10.23
C LEU A 21 13.34 0.25 -8.71
N PRO A 22 14.05 -0.58 -7.92
CA PRO A 22 14.18 -0.38 -6.48
C PRO A 22 14.67 1.02 -6.11
N ASN A 23 14.09 1.62 -5.07
CA ASN A 23 14.38 3.00 -4.65
C ASN A 23 15.88 3.22 -4.38
N ALA A 24 16.58 2.23 -3.83
CA ALA A 24 18.03 2.31 -3.60
C ALA A 24 18.82 2.57 -4.90
N ILE A 25 18.45 1.90 -5.99
CA ILE A 25 19.10 2.12 -7.30
C ILE A 25 18.69 3.47 -7.90
N ARG A 26 17.43 3.88 -7.72
CA ARG A 26 16.94 5.19 -8.18
C ARG A 26 17.69 6.34 -7.50
N LEU A 27 17.92 6.24 -6.19
CA LEU A 27 18.75 7.17 -5.43
C LEU A 27 20.19 7.17 -5.97
N ARG A 28 20.78 5.98 -6.14
CA ARG A 28 22.16 5.87 -6.62
C ARG A 28 22.37 6.48 -8.00
N ILE A 29 21.38 6.39 -8.90
CA ILE A 29 21.42 7.06 -10.21
C ILE A 29 21.54 8.58 -10.04
N VAL A 30 20.76 9.18 -9.15
CA VAL A 30 20.78 10.63 -8.91
C VAL A 30 22.08 11.06 -8.25
N GLU A 31 22.56 10.32 -7.24
CA GLU A 31 23.84 10.59 -6.57
C GLU A 31 25.01 10.61 -7.57
N LEU A 32 25.12 9.59 -8.43
CA LEU A 32 26.20 9.52 -9.41
C LEU A 32 26.13 10.67 -10.43
N ALA A 33 24.93 11.08 -10.83
CA ALA A 33 24.74 12.22 -11.72
C ALA A 33 25.14 13.55 -11.04
N GLN A 34 24.82 13.73 -9.76
CA GLN A 34 25.24 14.89 -8.98
C GLN A 34 26.76 14.97 -8.79
N LEU A 35 27.44 13.82 -8.76
CA LEU A 35 28.91 13.72 -8.79
C LEU A 35 29.50 14.00 -10.19
N GLY A 36 28.68 14.36 -11.18
CA GLY A 36 29.12 14.69 -12.54
C GLY A 36 29.41 13.46 -13.43
N ILE A 37 29.02 12.26 -13.01
CA ILE A 37 29.22 11.05 -13.80
C ILE A 37 28.24 11.03 -14.98
N ARG A 38 28.74 10.69 -16.16
CA ARG A 38 27.93 10.68 -17.38
C ARG A 38 26.84 9.60 -17.31
N PRO A 39 25.60 9.86 -17.81
CA PRO A 39 24.51 8.89 -17.77
C PRO A 39 24.83 7.52 -18.39
N CYS A 40 25.67 7.50 -19.43
CA CYS A 40 26.13 6.26 -20.06
C CYS A 40 26.98 5.39 -19.12
N ASP A 41 27.77 6.02 -18.25
CA ASP A 41 28.65 5.32 -17.32
C ASP A 41 27.86 4.85 -16.09
N ILE A 42 26.91 5.66 -15.63
CA ILE A 42 25.92 5.26 -14.61
C ILE A 42 25.15 4.01 -15.07
N SER A 43 24.70 3.99 -16.33
CA SER A 43 23.98 2.85 -16.93
C SER A 43 24.81 1.57 -16.87
N ARG A 44 26.09 1.63 -17.24
CA ARG A 44 27.01 0.48 -17.19
C ARG A 44 27.33 0.04 -15.76
N GLN A 45 27.65 0.98 -14.87
CA GLN A 45 28.01 0.70 -13.48
C GLN A 45 26.86 0.04 -12.71
N LEU A 46 25.65 0.56 -12.86
CA LEU A 46 24.47 0.05 -12.15
C LEU A 46 23.76 -1.08 -12.92
N ARG A 47 24.24 -1.41 -14.13
CA ARG A 47 23.64 -2.40 -15.04
C ARG A 47 22.16 -2.11 -15.30
N VAL A 48 21.79 -0.84 -15.43
CA VAL A 48 20.44 -0.36 -15.72
C VAL A 48 20.42 0.19 -17.14
N SER A 49 19.34 -0.04 -17.90
CA SER A 49 19.24 0.47 -19.27
C SER A 49 19.35 2.00 -19.33
N HIS A 50 20.05 2.51 -20.34
CA HIS A 50 20.28 3.95 -20.52
C HIS A 50 18.96 4.76 -20.53
N GLY A 51 17.92 4.23 -21.18
CA GLY A 51 16.59 4.87 -21.19
C GLY A 51 15.94 4.96 -19.81
N CYS A 52 16.17 4.00 -18.91
CA CYS A 52 15.68 4.06 -17.54
C CYS A 52 16.44 5.13 -16.73
N VAL A 53 17.78 5.17 -16.85
CA VAL A 53 18.62 6.21 -16.23
C VAL A 53 18.17 7.60 -16.67
N SER A 54 18.05 7.83 -17.98
CA SER A 54 17.58 9.10 -18.55
C SER A 54 16.20 9.51 -18.03
N LYS A 55 15.24 8.57 -17.99
CA LYS A 55 13.88 8.83 -17.49
C LYS A 55 13.85 9.19 -16.00
N ILE A 56 14.72 8.61 -15.19
CA ILE A 56 14.83 8.93 -13.76
C ILE A 56 15.44 10.33 -13.58
N LEU A 57 16.52 10.64 -14.28
CA LEU A 57 17.17 11.95 -14.19
C LEU A 57 16.27 13.07 -14.69
N ALA A 58 15.55 12.87 -15.80
CA ALA A 58 14.58 13.83 -16.31
C ALA A 58 13.50 14.17 -15.26
N ARG A 59 12.86 13.14 -14.68
CA ARG A 59 11.87 13.34 -13.60
C ARG A 59 12.47 14.06 -12.39
N TYR A 60 13.68 13.69 -12.00
CA TYR A 60 14.35 14.32 -10.86
C TYR A 60 14.61 15.81 -11.13
N ASN A 61 15.03 16.17 -12.34
CA ASN A 61 15.22 17.57 -12.72
C ASN A 61 13.89 18.35 -12.80
N GLU A 62 12.79 17.70 -13.19
CA GLU A 62 11.46 18.33 -13.26
C GLU A 62 10.80 18.50 -11.89
N THR A 63 10.95 17.53 -10.99
CA THR A 63 10.13 17.45 -9.76
C THR A 63 10.92 17.33 -8.46
N GLY A 64 12.22 17.04 -8.53
CA GLY A 64 13.06 16.66 -7.39
C GLY A 64 12.75 15.27 -6.79
N SER A 65 11.78 14.53 -7.33
CA SER A 65 11.33 13.27 -6.74
C SER A 65 12.02 12.05 -7.34
N ILE A 66 12.60 11.23 -6.46
CA ILE A 66 13.09 9.89 -6.82
C ILE A 66 11.97 8.85 -6.82
N LEU A 67 10.77 9.14 -6.35
CA LEU A 67 9.70 8.14 -6.27
C LEU A 67 9.16 7.79 -7.68
N PRO A 68 8.80 6.53 -7.93
CA PRO A 68 8.03 6.19 -9.13
C PRO A 68 6.67 6.90 -9.07
N GLY A 69 6.15 7.32 -10.23
CA GLY A 69 4.79 7.82 -10.31
C GLY A 69 3.79 6.71 -9.94
N ALA A 70 2.56 7.09 -9.59
CA ALA A 70 1.50 6.12 -9.32
C ALA A 70 1.31 5.22 -10.56
N ILE A 71 1.53 3.91 -10.39
CA ILE A 71 1.33 2.91 -11.43
C ILE A 71 -0.03 2.26 -11.20
N GLY A 72 -0.89 2.35 -12.21
CA GLY A 72 -2.23 1.78 -12.17
C GLY A 72 -3.32 2.75 -11.69
N GLY A 73 -4.52 2.20 -11.54
CA GLY A 73 -5.74 2.95 -11.30
C GLY A 73 -6.54 3.18 -12.58
N SER A 74 -7.86 3.24 -12.45
CA SER A 74 -8.76 3.62 -13.54
C SER A 74 -9.21 5.06 -13.35
N LYS A 75 -9.29 5.82 -14.44
CA LYS A 75 -10.01 7.09 -14.41
C LYS A 75 -11.47 6.80 -14.04
N PRO A 76 -12.06 7.51 -13.07
CA PRO A 76 -13.46 7.29 -12.71
C PRO A 76 -14.35 7.59 -13.91
N ARG A 77 -15.03 6.58 -14.44
CA ARG A 77 -15.89 6.69 -15.64
C ARG A 77 -17.24 7.36 -15.35
N VAL A 78 -17.79 7.10 -14.17
CA VAL A 78 -19.15 7.48 -13.74
C VAL A 78 -19.11 8.45 -12.55
N THR A 79 -18.08 8.34 -11.72
CA THR A 79 -17.86 9.19 -10.53
C THR A 79 -17.07 10.45 -10.90
N THR A 80 -17.64 11.29 -11.75
CA THR A 80 -17.01 12.57 -12.10
C THR A 80 -17.00 13.50 -10.88
N PRO A 81 -16.04 14.45 -10.79
CA PRO A 81 -15.98 15.40 -9.68
C PRO A 81 -17.28 16.19 -9.49
N THR A 82 -17.96 16.51 -10.59
CA THR A 82 -19.25 17.21 -10.62
C THR A 82 -20.34 16.40 -9.94
N VAL A 83 -20.45 15.10 -10.24
CA VAL A 83 -21.42 14.19 -9.61
C VAL A 83 -21.13 14.03 -8.11
N VAL A 84 -19.85 13.87 -7.74
CA VAL A 84 -19.44 13.80 -6.33
C VAL A 84 -19.83 15.06 -5.55
N LYS A 85 -19.69 16.24 -6.16
CA LYS A 85 -20.10 17.51 -5.57
C LYS A 85 -21.60 17.54 -5.29
N HIS A 86 -22.43 17.19 -6.27
CA HIS A 86 -23.90 17.15 -6.10
C HIS A 86 -24.35 16.15 -5.04
N ILE A 87 -23.79 14.93 -5.03
CA ILE A 87 -24.04 13.91 -3.99
C ILE A 87 -23.81 14.49 -2.59
N ARG A 88 -22.70 15.21 -2.40
CA ARG A 88 -22.38 15.84 -1.11
C ARG A 88 -23.34 16.98 -0.78
N THR A 89 -23.71 17.80 -1.76
CA THR A 89 -24.67 18.90 -1.57
C THR A 89 -26.04 18.38 -1.15
N TYR A 90 -26.55 17.31 -1.76
CA TYR A 90 -27.83 16.73 -1.35
C TYR A 90 -27.77 16.19 0.08
N LYS A 91 -26.71 15.46 0.45
CA LYS A 91 -26.54 14.93 1.81
C LYS A 91 -26.31 16.02 2.87
N GLN A 92 -25.74 17.16 2.47
CA GLN A 92 -25.55 18.30 3.36
C GLN A 92 -26.86 19.06 3.61
N ARG A 93 -27.69 19.22 2.57
CA ARG A 93 -29.02 19.84 2.68
C ARG A 93 -29.99 18.98 3.49
N ASP A 94 -29.89 17.67 3.32
CA ASP A 94 -30.72 16.68 4.01
C ASP A 94 -29.87 15.50 4.49
N PRO A 95 -29.44 15.50 5.76
CA PRO A 95 -28.68 14.39 6.33
C PRO A 95 -29.45 13.07 6.39
N GLY A 96 -30.79 13.09 6.33
CA GLY A 96 -31.64 11.91 6.34
C GLY A 96 -31.68 11.18 4.99
N ILE A 97 -31.37 11.89 3.89
CA ILE A 97 -31.52 11.36 2.54
C ILE A 97 -30.73 10.05 2.31
N PHE A 98 -31.42 9.05 1.78
CA PHE A 98 -30.88 7.76 1.42
C PHE A 98 -30.15 7.80 0.08
N ALA A 99 -29.25 6.83 -0.13
CA ALA A 99 -28.44 6.78 -1.35
C ALA A 99 -29.26 6.54 -2.64
N TRP A 100 -30.41 5.87 -2.55
CA TRP A 100 -31.32 5.71 -3.68
C TRP A 100 -32.05 7.03 -4.01
N GLU A 101 -32.45 7.81 -3.00
CA GLU A 101 -33.06 9.13 -3.20
C GLU A 101 -32.07 10.11 -3.83
N ILE A 102 -30.80 10.06 -3.42
CA ILE A 102 -29.73 10.82 -4.07
C ILE A 102 -29.61 10.42 -5.54
N ARG A 103 -29.67 9.13 -5.86
CA ARG A 103 -29.60 8.64 -7.25
C ARG A 103 -30.73 9.22 -8.09
N ASP A 104 -31.94 9.21 -7.56
CA ASP A 104 -33.12 9.67 -8.28
C ASP A 104 -33.11 11.20 -8.45
N ARG A 105 -32.63 11.96 -7.45
CA ARG A 105 -32.39 13.41 -7.60
C ARG A 105 -31.31 13.74 -8.64
N LEU A 106 -30.24 12.95 -8.73
CA LEU A 106 -29.21 13.16 -9.77
C LEU A 106 -29.77 13.03 -11.19
N LEU A 107 -30.74 12.13 -11.39
CA LEU A 107 -31.46 11.99 -12.65
C LEU A 107 -32.46 13.13 -12.88
N ALA A 108 -33.22 13.50 -11.84
CA ALA A 108 -34.22 14.57 -11.90
C ALA A 108 -33.61 15.94 -12.20
N ASP A 109 -32.46 16.25 -11.58
CA ASP A 109 -31.74 17.52 -11.78
C ASP A 109 -30.89 17.52 -13.07
N GLY A 110 -30.93 16.45 -13.86
CA GLY A 110 -30.16 16.32 -15.12
C GLY A 110 -28.65 16.29 -14.93
N VAL A 111 -28.16 16.02 -13.71
CA VAL A 111 -26.72 15.91 -13.40
C VAL A 111 -26.16 14.62 -13.99
N CYS A 112 -26.97 13.56 -14.00
CA CYS A 112 -26.67 12.26 -14.56
C CYS A 112 -27.79 11.79 -15.51
N ASP A 113 -27.42 10.96 -16.49
CA ASP A 113 -28.31 10.16 -17.32
C ASP A 113 -28.39 8.72 -16.81
N LYS A 114 -29.38 7.97 -17.30
CA LYS A 114 -29.58 6.53 -17.04
C LYS A 114 -28.33 5.65 -17.26
N TYR A 115 -27.37 6.08 -18.07
CA TYR A 115 -26.13 5.33 -18.36
C TYR A 115 -24.91 5.78 -17.53
N ASN A 116 -24.94 6.98 -16.95
CA ASN A 116 -23.81 7.56 -16.20
C ASN A 116 -24.13 7.81 -14.72
N VAL A 117 -25.35 7.47 -14.28
CA VAL A 117 -25.74 7.58 -12.88
C VAL A 117 -24.99 6.51 -12.04
N PRO A 118 -24.34 6.90 -10.93
CA PRO A 118 -23.67 5.95 -10.07
C PRO A 118 -24.65 5.01 -9.36
N SER A 119 -24.21 3.76 -9.13
CA SER A 119 -24.98 2.81 -8.33
C SER A 119 -25.19 3.29 -6.89
N VAL A 120 -26.22 2.79 -6.21
CA VAL A 120 -26.50 3.08 -4.79
C VAL A 120 -25.29 2.75 -3.89
N SER A 121 -24.57 1.67 -4.20
CA SER A 121 -23.34 1.28 -3.49
C SER A 121 -22.20 2.28 -3.74
N SER A 122 -22.02 2.73 -4.98
CA SER A 122 -21.04 3.76 -5.34
C SER A 122 -21.32 5.09 -4.61
N ILE A 123 -22.58 5.53 -4.56
CA ILE A 123 -23.00 6.73 -3.82
C ILE A 123 -22.67 6.57 -2.34
N SER A 124 -23.01 5.43 -1.75
CA SER A 124 -22.72 5.15 -0.34
C SER A 124 -21.22 5.16 -0.04
N ARG A 125 -20.38 4.63 -0.94
CA ARG A 125 -18.91 4.71 -0.83
C ARG A 125 -18.41 6.16 -0.89
N ILE A 126 -18.94 6.97 -1.81
CA ILE A 126 -18.59 8.39 -1.93
C ILE A 126 -18.92 9.16 -0.64
N LEU A 127 -20.07 8.86 -0.03
CA LEU A 127 -20.49 9.48 1.22
C LEU A 127 -19.59 9.10 2.40
N ARG A 128 -19.20 7.82 2.50
CA ARG A 128 -18.29 7.34 3.57
C ARG A 128 -16.85 7.88 3.43
N ASN A 129 -16.37 8.06 2.20
CA ASN A 129 -15.01 8.55 1.92
C ASN A 129 -14.75 10.00 2.37
N LYS A 130 -15.76 10.72 2.88
CA LYS A 130 -15.60 12.08 3.45
C LYS A 130 -15.09 12.08 4.90
N ILE A 131 -14.95 10.91 5.55
CA ILE A 131 -14.53 10.82 6.97
C ILE A 131 -13.07 10.36 7.13
N GLY A 132 -12.50 9.63 6.17
CA GLY A 132 -11.16 9.02 6.33
C GLY A 132 -9.96 9.85 5.85
N ASN A 133 -10.15 10.91 5.05
CA ASN A 133 -9.03 11.56 4.35
C ASN A 133 -8.51 12.88 4.95
N LEU A 134 -9.13 13.41 6.03
CA LEU A 134 -8.50 14.49 6.81
C LEU A 134 -7.67 13.98 8.00
N ALA A 135 -7.83 12.71 8.40
CA ALA A 135 -7.15 12.16 9.58
C ALA A 135 -5.82 11.42 9.26
N GLN A 136 -5.51 11.14 7.99
CA GLN A 136 -4.32 10.35 7.62
C GLN A 136 -3.14 11.15 7.06
N GLN A 137 -3.21 12.49 7.07
CA GLN A 137 -2.08 13.35 6.68
C GLN A 137 -1.19 13.82 7.84
N GLY A 138 -1.46 13.40 9.08
CA GLY A 138 -0.79 13.92 10.28
C GLY A 138 0.00 12.93 11.14
N HIS A 139 0.34 11.72 10.65
CA HIS A 139 1.06 10.74 11.47
C HIS A 139 2.20 10.03 10.73
N TYR A 140 3.12 10.80 10.15
CA TYR A 140 4.42 10.28 9.67
C TYR A 140 5.64 11.04 10.24
N ASP A 141 5.46 12.01 11.13
CA ASP A 141 6.56 12.82 11.68
C ASP A 141 6.80 12.63 13.20
N SER A 142 6.72 11.40 13.70
CA SER A 142 7.09 11.13 15.11
C SER A 142 7.70 9.75 15.32
N TYR A 143 8.87 9.48 14.74
CA TYR A 143 9.72 8.37 15.18
C TYR A 143 11.22 8.70 15.12
N LYS A 144 11.59 9.96 15.33
CA LYS A 144 12.93 10.26 15.82
C LYS A 144 12.87 10.90 17.19
N GLN A 145 13.62 10.27 18.09
CA GLN A 145 13.98 10.72 19.43
C GLN A 145 12.94 10.38 20.48
N HIS A 146 13.02 9.16 21.03
CA HIS A 146 12.91 8.86 22.47
C HIS A 146 13.46 7.44 22.69
N GLN A 147 14.69 7.37 23.19
CA GLN A 147 15.36 6.15 23.64
C GLN A 147 15.02 5.99 25.13
N PRO A 148 14.38 4.89 25.59
CA PRO A 148 14.22 4.67 27.02
C PRO A 148 15.48 4.01 27.61
N ALA A 149 15.92 4.56 28.73
CA ALA A 149 16.93 3.99 29.63
C ALA A 149 16.47 2.64 30.24
N PRO A 150 17.40 1.77 30.72
CA PRO A 150 17.07 0.45 31.25
C PRO A 150 16.32 0.55 32.59
N GLN A 151 15.21 -0.17 32.72
CA GLN A 151 14.47 -0.28 33.99
C GLN A 151 14.78 -1.61 34.71
N PRO A 152 14.82 -1.62 36.05
CA PRO A 152 15.06 -2.81 36.85
C PRO A 152 13.84 -3.74 36.88
N ALA A 153 14.10 -5.04 36.96
CA ALA A 153 13.10 -6.11 36.97
C ALA A 153 12.20 -6.07 38.22
N LEU A 154 10.88 -6.17 38.01
CA LEU A 154 9.90 -6.48 39.05
C LEU A 154 9.24 -7.85 38.77
N PRO A 155 8.90 -8.61 39.83
CA PRO A 155 8.57 -10.03 39.72
C PRO A 155 7.16 -10.24 39.14
N TYR A 156 7.09 -11.09 38.10
CA TYR A 156 5.86 -11.44 37.39
C TYR A 156 5.19 -12.64 38.08
N ASN A 157 4.00 -12.44 38.64
CA ASN A 157 3.19 -13.50 39.23
C ASN A 157 2.58 -14.39 38.14
N HIS A 158 2.98 -15.66 38.14
CA HIS A 158 2.45 -16.72 37.30
C HIS A 158 1.06 -17.15 37.76
N ILE A 159 0.02 -16.66 37.11
CA ILE A 159 -1.30 -17.29 37.12
C ILE A 159 -1.61 -17.69 35.68
N TYR A 160 -2.00 -18.96 35.52
CA TYR A 160 -2.19 -19.75 34.30
C TYR A 160 -1.05 -20.72 33.97
N SER A 161 -1.12 -21.85 34.68
CA SER A 161 -0.46 -23.11 34.34
C SER A 161 -1.22 -23.80 33.20
N TYR A 162 -0.57 -23.99 32.05
CA TYR A 162 -1.00 -24.94 31.03
C TYR A 162 -0.16 -26.21 31.16
N PRO A 163 -0.75 -27.41 31.23
CA PRO A 163 0.00 -28.65 31.37
C PRO A 163 0.77 -28.95 30.08
N SER A 164 2.09 -29.09 30.19
CA SER A 164 2.96 -29.59 29.11
C SER A 164 2.90 -31.13 29.06
N PRO A 165 3.02 -31.75 27.87
CA PRO A 165 3.04 -33.20 27.72
C PRO A 165 4.38 -33.77 28.20
N ILE A 166 4.31 -34.78 29.06
CA ILE A 166 5.44 -35.45 29.69
C ILE A 166 6.10 -36.39 28.68
N THR A 167 7.37 -36.15 28.36
CA THR A 167 8.28 -37.17 27.81
C THR A 167 8.61 -38.20 28.88
N ALA A 168 8.22 -39.46 28.68
CA ALA A 168 8.66 -40.59 29.50
C ALA A 168 9.45 -41.57 28.63
N ALA A 169 10.72 -41.76 28.97
CA ALA A 169 11.56 -42.83 28.43
C ALA A 169 11.52 -44.06 29.34
N ALA A 170 11.30 -45.21 28.70
CA ALA A 170 11.63 -46.58 29.10
C ALA A 170 10.98 -47.23 30.34
N ALA A 171 10.15 -48.26 30.12
CA ALA A 171 10.47 -49.67 30.46
C ALA A 171 9.25 -50.63 30.37
N LYS A 172 9.44 -51.75 29.66
CA LYS A 172 8.90 -53.14 29.80
C LYS A 172 7.38 -53.43 29.99
N VAL A 173 6.87 -54.20 29.01
CA VAL A 173 5.72 -55.18 28.94
C VAL A 173 5.26 -55.79 30.29
N PRO A 174 3.96 -56.19 30.49
CA PRO A 174 3.26 -57.23 29.69
C PRO A 174 1.70 -57.11 29.52
N THR A 175 1.12 -57.83 28.55
CA THR A 175 -0.32 -58.24 28.44
C THR A 175 -0.68 -59.31 29.50
N PRO A 176 -1.95 -59.66 29.89
CA PRO A 176 -3.29 -59.64 29.21
C PRO A 176 -4.43 -59.30 30.25
N PRO A 177 -5.67 -59.89 30.34
CA PRO A 177 -6.63 -60.52 29.42
C PRO A 177 -8.03 -59.80 29.47
N GLY A 178 -9.06 -60.41 28.86
CA GLY A 178 -10.36 -59.78 28.56
C GLY A 178 -11.56 -60.08 29.47
N VAL A 179 -12.72 -59.62 28.94
CA VAL A 179 -14.15 -59.93 29.24
C VAL A 179 -14.66 -59.60 30.65
N PRO A 180 -15.96 -59.30 30.86
CA PRO A 180 -17.16 -60.03 30.38
C PRO A 180 -17.94 -59.40 29.22
#